data_AF-A0AAV1X8F2-F1
#
_entry.id   AF-A0AAV1X8F2-F1
#
_cell.length_a   1.000
_cell.length_b   1.000
_cell.length_c   1.000
_cell.angle_alpha   90.00
_cell.angle_beta   90.00
_cell.angle_gamma   90.00
#
_symmetry.space_group_name_H-M   'P 1'
#
loop_
_entity.id
_entity.type
_entity.pdbx_description
1 polymer ?
#
loop_
_entity_poly.entity_id
_entity_poly.type
_entity_poly.pdbx_seq_one_letter_code
_entity_poly.pdbx_strand_id
1 'polypeptide(L)'
;MLKQNKCEQRRRGKRKNEIGSKRKTSLSEEAMRTVSKIKRRRSKAESEPECIMYDNNTPHYSWLLSGWVAEERRTSRRLYTYYYDPEGSLYYRKGEVKALYASAGIIVLED
;
A
#
# COMPACT_ATOMS: atom_id res chain seq x y z
N MET A 1 10.79 -38.77 -11.57
CA MET A 1 9.36 -38.59 -11.92
C MET A 1 8.99 -37.13 -11.77
N LEU A 2 8.77 -36.40 -12.87
CA LEU A 2 8.24 -35.04 -12.88
C LEU A 2 6.91 -35.07 -13.62
N LYS A 3 5.78 -34.86 -12.92
CA LYS A 3 4.48 -34.69 -13.56
C LYS A 3 4.18 -33.19 -13.65
N GLN A 4 4.31 -32.68 -14.88
CA GLN A 4 3.71 -31.42 -15.30
C GLN A 4 2.19 -31.60 -15.31
N ASN A 5 1.45 -30.73 -14.64
CA ASN A 5 0.00 -30.63 -14.82
C ASN A 5 -0.35 -29.26 -15.42
N LYS A 6 -0.56 -29.32 -16.74
CA LYS A 6 -1.31 -28.38 -17.56
C LYS A 6 -2.74 -28.26 -17.00
N CYS A 7 -3.28 -27.04 -16.91
CA CYS A 7 -4.73 -26.83 -16.89
C CYS A 7 -5.09 -25.92 -18.06
N GLU A 8 -6.00 -26.43 -18.88
CA GLU A 8 -6.33 -25.99 -20.24
C GLU A 8 -7.14 -24.70 -20.34
N GLN A 9 -6.93 -24.04 -21.48
CA GLN A 9 -7.66 -22.88 -21.95
C GLN A 9 -9.06 -23.24 -22.48
N ARG A 10 -10.11 -22.53 -22.05
CA ARG A 10 -11.36 -22.38 -22.83
C ARG A 10 -11.87 -20.92 -22.84
N ARG A 11 -11.58 -20.27 -23.98
CA ARG A 11 -12.23 -19.16 -24.69
C ARG A 11 -13.50 -18.52 -24.09
N ARG A 12 -13.51 -17.18 -23.97
CA ARG A 12 -14.37 -16.20 -24.69
C ARG A 12 -14.50 -14.89 -23.88
N GLY A 13 -14.25 -13.76 -24.53
CA GLY A 13 -14.58 -12.43 -23.99
C GLY A 13 -13.44 -11.42 -24.08
N LYS A 14 -13.19 -10.91 -25.29
CA LYS A 14 -12.36 -9.72 -25.53
C LYS A 14 -13.11 -8.52 -24.90
N ARG A 15 -12.77 -8.13 -23.68
CA ARG A 15 -13.08 -6.79 -23.16
C ARG A 15 -11.78 -6.13 -22.77
N LYS A 16 -11.40 -5.16 -23.61
CA LYS A 16 -10.35 -4.18 -23.36
C LYS A 16 -10.71 -3.47 -22.06
N ASN A 17 -10.03 -3.80 -20.97
CA ASN A 17 -9.83 -2.83 -19.90
C ASN A 17 -8.34 -2.57 -19.92
N GLU A 18 -8.02 -1.39 -20.43
CA GLU A 18 -6.70 -0.79 -20.41
C GLU A 18 -6.08 -1.08 -19.05
N ILE A 19 -5.06 -1.94 -19.07
CA ILE A 19 -4.13 -2.08 -17.96
C ILE A 19 -3.44 -0.73 -17.95
N GLY A 20 -4.05 0.22 -17.23
CA GLY A 20 -3.48 1.52 -16.95
C GLY A 20 -2.09 1.23 -16.42
N SER A 21 -1.09 1.59 -17.23
CA SER A 21 0.31 1.54 -16.89
C SER A 21 0.44 2.28 -15.57
N LYS A 22 0.45 1.52 -14.46
CA LYS A 22 0.54 2.05 -13.11
C LYS A 22 1.86 2.81 -13.10
N ARG A 23 1.80 4.15 -13.17
CA ARG A 23 2.94 5.01 -12.89
C ARG A 23 3.51 4.50 -11.57
N LYS A 24 4.72 3.93 -11.61
CA LYS A 24 5.46 3.63 -10.38
C LYS A 24 5.78 4.99 -9.79
N THR A 25 4.90 5.52 -8.94
CA THR A 25 5.21 6.69 -8.13
C THR A 25 6.42 6.32 -7.29
N SER A 26 7.52 7.03 -7.50
CA SER A 26 8.71 6.90 -6.69
C SER A 26 8.40 7.43 -5.29
N LEU A 27 8.52 6.57 -4.27
CA LEU A 27 8.44 6.97 -2.88
C LEU A 27 9.59 7.92 -2.53
N SER A 28 9.36 8.81 -1.58
CA SER A 28 10.39 9.67 -0.98
C SER A 28 11.47 8.83 -0.27
N GLU A 29 12.63 9.43 -0.01
CA GLU A 29 13.71 8.77 0.72
C GLU A 29 13.28 8.36 2.13
N GLU A 30 12.51 9.21 2.81
CA GLU A 30 11.96 8.94 4.14
C GLU A 30 10.99 7.77 4.11
N ALA A 31 10.07 7.75 3.13
CA ALA A 31 9.12 6.66 2.95
C ALA A 31 9.83 5.34 2.64
N MET A 32 10.90 5.35 1.85
CA MET A 32 11.71 4.16 1.58
C MET A 32 12.38 3.60 2.85
N ARG A 33 12.83 4.46 3.77
CA ARG A 33 13.37 4.03 5.07
C ARG A 33 12.29 3.34 5.90
N THR A 34 11.08 3.89 5.93
CA THR A 34 9.92 3.30 6.62
C THR A 34 9.55 1.94 6.03
N VAL A 35 9.44 1.84 4.70
CA VAL A 35 9.17 0.56 4.01
C VAL A 35 10.22 -0.50 4.35
N SER A 36 11.49 -0.11 4.43
CA SER A 36 12.57 -1.02 4.82
C SER A 36 12.40 -1.56 6.25
N LYS A 37 11.97 -0.71 7.21
CA LYS A 37 11.65 -1.14 8.59
C LYS A 37 10.47 -2.11 8.61
N ILE A 38 9.40 -1.82 7.87
CA ILE A 38 8.21 -2.67 7.77
C ILE A 38 8.58 -4.05 7.23
N LYS A 39 9.32 -4.08 6.11
CA LYS A 39 9.76 -5.32 5.47
C LYS A 39 10.65 -6.17 6.38
N ARG A 40 11.52 -5.54 7.18
CA ARG A 40 12.37 -6.26 8.16
C ARG A 40 11.55 -6.94 9.25
N ARG A 41 10.38 -6.38 9.60
CA ARG A 41 9.49 -6.92 10.65
C ARG A 41 8.53 -8.00 10.12
N ARG A 42 8.27 -8.06 8.82
CA ARG A 42 7.41 -9.10 8.22
C ARG A 42 8.17 -10.43 8.12
N SER A 43 7.56 -11.51 8.58
CA SER A 43 8.08 -12.86 8.36
C SER A 43 7.92 -13.24 6.88
N LYS A 44 8.88 -13.98 6.32
CA LYS A 44 8.93 -14.40 4.90
C LYS A 44 7.77 -15.30 4.44
N ALA A 45 6.76 -15.56 5.29
CA ALA A 45 5.86 -16.70 5.15
C ALA A 45 4.62 -16.44 4.27
N GLU A 46 4.26 -15.21 3.97
CA GLU A 46 3.06 -14.92 3.15
C GLU A 46 3.43 -14.53 1.73
N SER A 47 2.88 -15.27 0.76
CA SER A 47 2.67 -14.78 -0.59
C SER A 47 1.80 -13.52 -0.51
N GLU A 48 2.43 -12.35 -0.42
CA GLU A 48 1.73 -11.09 -0.18
C GLU A 48 0.70 -10.85 -1.30
N PRO A 49 -0.55 -10.49 -0.97
CA PRO A 49 -1.49 -9.97 -1.98
C PRO A 49 -0.88 -8.77 -2.68
N GLU A 50 -1.34 -8.44 -3.89
CA GLU A 50 -0.87 -7.26 -4.64
C GLU A 50 -1.01 -6.01 -3.75
N CYS A 51 0.11 -5.54 -3.22
CA CYS A 51 0.19 -4.39 -2.33
C CYS A 51 0.89 -3.23 -3.04
N ILE A 52 0.36 -2.02 -2.88
CA ILE A 52 0.98 -0.79 -3.36
C ILE A 52 1.22 0.12 -2.17
N MET A 53 2.43 0.69 -2.12
CA MET A 53 2.84 1.64 -1.10
C MET A 53 2.75 3.06 -1.67
N TYR A 54 2.25 3.98 -0.86
CA TYR A 54 2.12 5.40 -1.19
C TYR A 54 2.66 6.25 -0.04
N ASP A 55 3.16 7.43 -0.38
CA ASP A 55 3.62 8.47 0.54
C ASP A 55 2.84 9.77 0.29
N ASN A 56 3.27 10.84 0.95
CA ASN A 56 2.68 12.17 0.82
C ASN A 56 2.90 12.85 -0.55
N ASN A 57 3.73 12.29 -1.44
CA ASN A 57 3.85 12.78 -2.82
C ASN A 57 2.69 12.30 -3.71
N THR A 58 1.88 11.36 -3.21
CA THR A 58 0.70 10.89 -3.92
C THR A 58 -0.50 11.78 -3.55
N PRO A 59 -1.22 12.39 -4.50
CA PRO A 59 -2.30 13.34 -4.20
C PRO A 59 -3.37 12.83 -3.22
N HIS A 60 -3.77 11.55 -3.31
CA HIS A 60 -4.76 10.96 -2.38
C HIS A 60 -4.24 10.79 -0.93
N TYR A 61 -2.92 10.86 -0.75
CA TYR A 61 -2.22 10.68 0.51
C TYR A 61 -1.40 11.91 0.92
N SER A 62 -1.61 13.06 0.29
CA SER A 62 -0.91 14.32 0.58
C SER A 62 -1.07 14.79 2.04
N TRP A 63 -2.12 14.34 2.70
CA TRP A 63 -2.39 14.58 4.12
C TRP A 63 -1.47 13.79 5.08
N LEU A 64 -0.71 12.81 4.59
CA LEU A 64 0.30 12.12 5.39
C LEU A 64 1.50 13.03 5.66
N LEU A 65 2.05 12.99 6.87
CA LEU A 65 3.32 13.65 7.16
C LEU A 65 4.49 12.92 6.49
N SER A 66 5.61 13.62 6.28
CA SER A 66 6.81 13.02 5.69
C SER A 66 7.25 11.76 6.46
N GLY A 67 7.66 10.73 5.72
CA GLY A 67 8.07 9.43 6.26
C GLY A 67 6.91 8.49 6.60
N TRP A 68 5.67 8.96 6.65
CA TRP A 68 4.50 8.08 6.73
C TRP A 68 4.25 7.37 5.41
N VAL A 69 3.70 6.15 5.51
CA VAL A 69 3.41 5.32 4.34
C VAL A 69 1.99 4.75 4.45
N ALA A 70 1.23 4.82 3.37
CA ALA A 70 0.00 4.07 3.19
C ALA A 70 0.27 2.81 2.36
N GLU A 71 -0.19 1.66 2.85
CA GLU A 71 -0.22 0.41 2.11
C GLU A 71 -1.66 0.09 1.69
N GLU A 72 -1.90 0.03 0.39
CA GLU A 72 -3.13 -0.51 -0.15
C GLU A 72 -2.97 -1.98 -0.51
N ARG A 73 -3.77 -2.85 0.11
CA ARG A 73 -3.85 -4.28 -0.23
C ARG A 73 -5.15 -4.57 -0.93
N ARG A 74 -5.05 -5.05 -2.18
CA ARG A 74 -6.23 -5.46 -2.95
C ARG A 74 -6.47 -6.95 -2.78
N THR A 75 -7.64 -7.28 -2.24
CA THR A 75 -8.20 -8.62 -2.31
C THR A 75 -9.21 -8.69 -3.46
N SER A 76 -9.70 -9.88 -3.80
CA SER A 76 -10.70 -10.07 -4.87
C SER A 76 -11.98 -9.26 -4.66
N ARG A 77 -12.31 -8.87 -3.43
CA ARG A 77 -13.58 -8.20 -3.07
C ARG A 77 -13.41 -6.81 -2.45
N ARG A 78 -12.26 -6.50 -1.87
CA ARG A 78 -12.09 -5.30 -1.05
C ARG A 78 -10.67 -4.75 -1.11
N LEU A 79 -10.58 -3.43 -1.08
CA LEU A 79 -9.36 -2.67 -0.87
C LEU A 79 -9.23 -2.39 0.64
N TYR A 80 -8.09 -2.76 1.21
CA TYR A 80 -7.74 -2.40 2.58
C TYR A 80 -6.59 -1.41 2.56
N THR A 81 -6.68 -0.36 3.36
CA THR A 81 -5.62 0.63 3.51
C THR A 81 -5.07 0.56 4.93
N TYR A 82 -3.76 0.40 5.04
CA TYR A 82 -3.02 0.40 6.29
C TYR A 82 -2.08 1.60 6.29
N TYR A 83 -1.83 2.19 7.45
CA TYR A 83 -0.92 3.32 7.59
C TYR A 83 0.24 2.92 8.49
N TYR A 84 1.41 3.43 8.17
CA TYR A 84 2.63 3.20 8.93
C TYR A 84 3.29 4.52 9.26
N ASP A 85 3.63 4.70 10.53
CA ASP A 85 4.47 5.82 10.96
C ASP A 85 5.94 5.59 10.55
N PRO A 86 6.81 6.62 10.66
CA PRO A 86 8.23 6.50 10.31
C PRO A 86 8.99 5.39 11.08
N GLU A 87 8.48 4.96 12.22
CA GLU A 87 8.99 3.91 13.09
C GLU A 87 8.52 2.52 12.64
N GLY A 88 7.58 2.46 11.70
CA GLY A 88 6.97 1.25 11.15
C GLY A 88 5.86 0.67 12.01
N SER A 89 5.26 1.45 12.92
CA SER A 89 4.07 1.06 13.69
C SER A 89 2.83 1.13 12.81
N LEU A 90 1.91 0.19 12.99
CA LEU A 90 0.75 -0.01 12.12
C LEU A 90 -0.50 0.66 12.68
N TYR A 91 -1.24 1.35 11.81
CA TYR A 91 -2.55 1.95 12.08
C TYR A 91 -3.55 1.50 11.01
N TYR A 92 -4.78 1.19 11.42
CA TYR A 92 -5.77 0.57 10.54
C TYR A 92 -6.74 1.58 9.94
N ARG A 93 -6.85 2.77 10.53
CA ARG A 93 -7.83 3.78 10.14
C ARG A 93 -7.19 5.14 9.99
N LYS A 94 -7.61 5.87 8.96
CA LYS A 94 -7.25 7.28 8.73
C LYS A 94 -7.53 8.16 9.95
N GLY A 95 -8.65 7.90 10.64
CA GLY A 95 -9.02 8.61 11.87
C GLY A 95 -8.04 8.42 13.03
N GLU A 96 -7.38 7.26 13.14
CA GLU A 96 -6.36 7.01 14.18
C GLU A 96 -5.13 7.88 13.94
N VAL A 97 -4.69 7.96 12.68
CA VAL A 97 -3.57 8.80 12.26
C VAL A 97 -3.89 10.28 12.51
N LYS A 98 -5.08 10.74 12.12
CA LYS A 98 -5.51 12.12 12.38
C LYS A 98 -5.62 12.45 13.86
N ALA A 99 -6.12 11.52 14.68
CA ALA A 99 -6.19 11.70 16.13
C ALA A 99 -4.78 11.80 16.75
N LEU A 100 -3.83 11.00 16.27
CA LEU A 100 -2.43 11.08 16.67
C LEU A 100 -1.86 12.47 16.33
N TYR A 101 -2.06 12.95 15.10
CA TYR A 101 -1.63 14.29 14.68
C TYR A 101 -2.23 15.38 15.56
N ALA A 102 -3.55 15.34 15.81
CA ALA A 102 -4.23 16.29 16.68
C ALA A 102 -3.67 16.28 18.11
N SER A 103 -3.37 15.09 18.65
CA SER A 103 -2.75 14.96 19.98
C SER A 103 -1.34 15.55 20.06
N ALA A 104 -0.65 15.63 18.92
CA ALA A 104 0.66 16.28 18.77
C ALA A 104 0.55 17.76 18.38
N GLY A 105 -0.66 18.34 18.35
CA GLY A 105 -0.89 19.73 17.94
C GLY A 105 -0.83 19.98 16.44
N ILE A 106 -0.90 18.93 15.62
CA ILE A 106 -0.83 19.01 14.16
C ILE A 106 -2.25 18.89 13.59
N ILE A 107 -2.67 19.90 12.84
CA ILE A 107 -3.93 19.89 12.10
C ILE A 107 -3.60 19.74 10.62
N VAL A 108 -4.14 18.69 9.99
CA VAL A 108 -3.96 18.46 8.56
C VAL A 108 -5.19 18.94 7.81
N LEU A 109 -4.97 19.84 6.86
CA LEU A 109 -5.99 20.31 5.93
C LEU A 109 -6.09 19.33 4.76
N GLU A 110 -7.32 19.04 4.35
CA GLU A 110 -7.59 18.27 3.14
C GLU A 110 -8.24 19.22 2.14
N ASP A 111 -7.70 19.25 0.92
CA ASP A 111 -8.30 19.95 -0.22
C ASP A 111 -9.45 19.15 -0.85
#